data_AF-A0A4Q6EG98-F1
#
_entry.id   AF-A0A4Q6EG98-F1
#
_cell.length_a   1.000
_cell.length_b   1.000
_cell.length_c   1.000
_cell.angle_alpha   90.00
_cell.angle_beta   90.00
_cell.angle_gamma   90.00
#
_symmetry.space_group_name_H-M   'P 1'
#
loop_
_entity.id
_entity.type
_entity.pdbx_description
1 polymer ?
#
loop_
_entity_poly.entity_id
_entity_poly.type
_entity_poly.pdbx_seq_one_letter_code
_entity_poly.pdbx_strand_id
1 'polypeptide(L)'
;MNSINIKGFILNKRSIVLTTLFLLGGYICSAQSKRAFTFTPGDEFEKQSILKSTANIQRGNQRLTVSSSSNITRLYKVTEVDTAAKMDVTITKMDNIISALGQLLHYDSEKGVDSTSKIQKSLGSMLNKPVKVSVNKNGKIVSSDESALQTINDSLIVFAGIQSEPFIVGNQFNLTPNFTVSERIKPGYAWLDTVKTDQQQMITRFWIDDVTYDHTVVKFQSKLTSTYMNSNTTGTYVVDNYSGMIVQRLVQSISNGYQVMNSLVYVTNRSISLSEEVALRPVKGRGPTPIDPDMTVKAK
;
A
#
# COMPACT_ATOMS: atom_id res chain seq x y z
N MET A 1 -72.69 -3.49 -54.80
CA MET A 1 -72.31 -3.62 -53.38
C MET A 1 -70.82 -3.93 -53.30
N ASN A 2 -70.08 -3.00 -52.69
CA ASN A 2 -68.79 -3.10 -52.00
C ASN A 2 -67.57 -3.72 -52.72
N SER A 3 -66.78 -2.86 -53.35
CA SER A 3 -65.34 -3.09 -53.57
C SER A 3 -64.56 -2.71 -52.30
N ILE A 4 -63.77 -3.65 -51.78
CA ILE A 4 -62.87 -3.42 -50.64
C ILE A 4 -61.54 -2.91 -51.20
N ASN A 5 -61.19 -1.69 -50.82
CA ASN A 5 -59.98 -1.00 -51.24
C ASN A 5 -58.86 -1.26 -50.21
N ILE A 6 -57.91 -2.15 -50.54
CA ILE A 6 -56.75 -2.44 -49.69
C ILE A 6 -55.68 -1.38 -49.97
N LYS A 7 -55.67 -0.31 -49.16
CA LYS A 7 -54.55 0.63 -49.11
C LYS A 7 -53.34 -0.05 -48.45
N GLY A 8 -52.25 -0.14 -49.22
CA GLY A 8 -50.98 -0.69 -48.78
C GLY A 8 -50.41 0.06 -47.58
N PHE A 9 -50.07 -0.71 -46.55
CA PHE A 9 -49.25 -0.26 -45.43
C PHE A 9 -47.78 -0.29 -45.87
N ILE A 10 -47.28 0.84 -46.35
CA ILE A 10 -45.83 1.01 -46.56
C ILE A 10 -45.20 1.19 -45.18
N LEU A 11 -44.77 0.08 -44.57
CA LEU A 11 -43.93 0.12 -43.38
C LEU A 11 -42.59 0.74 -43.76
N ASN A 12 -42.36 1.95 -43.25
CA ASN A 12 -41.14 2.71 -43.42
C ASN A 12 -39.98 1.95 -42.75
N LYS A 13 -39.16 1.27 -43.56
CA LYS A 13 -38.00 0.46 -43.11
C LYS A 13 -37.00 1.23 -42.24
N ARG A 14 -37.06 2.57 -42.20
CA ARG A 14 -36.22 3.41 -41.33
C ARG A 14 -36.62 3.40 -39.85
N SER A 15 -37.87 3.08 -39.50
CA SER A 15 -38.29 3.02 -38.08
C SER A 15 -37.89 1.73 -37.38
N ILE A 16 -37.81 0.60 -38.11
CA ILE A 16 -37.49 -0.70 -37.50
C ILE A 16 -36.01 -0.76 -37.08
N VAL A 17 -35.10 -0.14 -37.86
CA VAL A 17 -33.66 -0.10 -37.52
C VAL A 17 -33.39 0.70 -36.24
N LEU A 18 -34.18 1.75 -35.96
CA LEU A 18 -33.96 2.60 -34.80
C LEU A 18 -34.42 1.93 -33.50
N THR A 19 -35.47 1.09 -33.53
CA THR A 19 -35.94 0.38 -32.34
C THR A 19 -35.06 -0.82 -31.97
N THR A 20 -34.40 -1.46 -32.96
CA THR A 20 -33.44 -2.54 -32.67
C THR A 20 -32.11 -2.01 -32.12
N LEU A 21 -31.71 -0.79 -32.48
CA LEU A 21 -30.48 -0.16 -31.95
C LEU A 21 -30.61 0.25 -30.47
N PHE A 22 -31.82 0.61 -30.02
CA PHE A 22 -32.08 0.92 -28.60
C PHE A 22 -32.19 -0.32 -27.70
N LEU A 23 -32.51 -1.50 -28.25
CA LEU A 23 -32.52 -2.76 -27.50
C LEU A 23 -31.13 -3.41 -27.38
N LEU A 24 -30.16 -3.00 -28.20
CA LEU A 24 -28.74 -3.37 -28.05
C LEU A 24 -27.96 -2.45 -27.10
N GLY A 25 -28.53 -1.28 -26.73
CA GLY A 25 -27.92 -0.35 -25.78
C GLY A 25 -28.07 -0.72 -24.30
N GLY A 26 -28.81 -1.79 -23.98
CA GLY A 26 -29.15 -2.17 -22.61
C GLY A 26 -28.20 -3.13 -21.89
N TYR A 27 -27.16 -3.64 -22.54
CA TYR A 27 -26.25 -4.65 -21.94
C TYR A 27 -24.91 -4.09 -21.44
N ILE A 28 -24.80 -2.78 -21.22
CA ILE A 28 -23.68 -2.20 -20.46
C ILE A 28 -24.16 -1.89 -19.05
N CYS A 29 -24.58 -2.92 -18.30
CA CYS A 29 -24.83 -2.75 -16.88
C CYS A 29 -24.31 -3.96 -16.11
N SER A 30 -23.31 -3.70 -15.27
CA SER A 30 -22.85 -4.56 -14.17
C SER A 30 -22.05 -5.82 -14.51
N ALA A 31 -20.94 -5.68 -15.24
CA ALA A 31 -19.83 -6.65 -15.22
C ALA A 31 -18.61 -6.14 -14.43
N GLN A 32 -18.81 -5.17 -13.53
CA GLN A 32 -17.81 -4.71 -12.56
C GLN A 32 -18.08 -5.34 -11.18
N SER A 33 -17.96 -6.66 -11.06
CA SER A 33 -18.33 -7.35 -9.81
C SER A 33 -17.41 -8.51 -9.45
N LYS A 34 -16.10 -8.25 -9.29
CA LYS A 34 -15.21 -9.21 -8.60
C LYS A 34 -14.18 -8.56 -7.67
N ARG A 35 -14.43 -7.33 -7.18
CA ARG A 35 -13.67 -6.83 -6.03
C ARG A 35 -14.50 -5.89 -5.16
N ALA A 36 -15.10 -6.45 -4.13
CA ALA A 36 -15.37 -5.73 -2.90
C ALA A 36 -14.48 -6.37 -1.86
N PHE A 37 -13.64 -5.58 -1.19
CA PHE A 37 -12.98 -6.10 0.02
C PHE A 37 -14.08 -6.45 1.02
N THR A 38 -14.28 -7.74 1.27
CA THR A 38 -15.29 -8.22 2.21
C THR A 38 -14.64 -8.35 3.58
N PHE A 39 -14.49 -7.21 4.24
CA PHE A 39 -14.19 -7.20 5.66
C PHE A 39 -15.43 -7.63 6.43
N THR A 40 -15.24 -8.44 7.47
CA THR A 40 -16.30 -8.77 8.43
C THR A 40 -15.93 -8.20 9.80
N PRO A 41 -16.91 -7.71 10.59
CA PRO A 41 -16.63 -7.29 11.96
C PRO A 41 -15.99 -8.42 12.76
N GLY A 42 -14.86 -8.13 13.40
CA GLY A 42 -14.06 -9.10 14.14
C GLY A 42 -12.89 -9.70 13.37
N ASP A 43 -12.75 -9.44 12.07
CA ASP A 43 -11.56 -9.85 11.31
C ASP A 43 -10.29 -9.23 11.93
N GLU A 44 -9.23 -10.04 12.03
CA GLU A 44 -7.93 -9.63 12.52
C GLU A 44 -6.84 -10.00 11.51
N PHE A 45 -6.10 -8.99 11.06
CA PHE A 45 -4.94 -9.15 10.17
C PHE A 45 -3.68 -8.75 10.91
N GLU A 46 -2.72 -9.66 10.97
CA GLU A 46 -1.41 -9.34 11.54
C GLU A 46 -0.43 -9.10 10.41
N LYS A 47 0.18 -7.92 10.37
CA LYS A 47 1.25 -7.61 9.44
C LYS A 47 2.57 -7.53 10.17
N GLN A 48 3.52 -8.34 9.74
CA GLN A 48 4.90 -8.24 10.14
C GLN A 48 5.69 -7.48 9.07
N SER A 49 6.43 -6.45 9.47
CA SER A 49 7.28 -5.64 8.61
C SER A 49 8.73 -5.72 9.09
N ILE A 50 9.63 -6.23 8.24
CA ILE A 50 11.08 -6.16 8.43
C ILE A 50 11.61 -5.06 7.53
N LEU A 51 12.22 -4.06 8.12
CA LEU A 51 12.76 -2.89 7.44
C LEU A 51 14.24 -2.75 7.73
N LYS A 52 15.05 -2.62 6.69
CA LYS A 52 16.46 -2.24 6.79
C LYS A 52 16.66 -0.92 6.08
N SER A 53 17.33 0.02 6.73
CA SER A 53 17.63 1.33 6.18
C SER A 53 19.10 1.67 6.41
N THR A 54 19.71 2.33 5.46
CA THR A 54 21.03 2.97 5.63
C THR A 54 20.95 4.35 5.03
N ALA A 55 21.34 5.36 5.80
CA ALA A 55 21.40 6.75 5.40
C ALA A 55 22.82 7.26 5.58
N ASN A 56 23.34 7.93 4.55
CA ASN A 56 24.60 8.65 4.57
C ASN A 56 24.30 10.13 4.40
N ILE A 57 24.73 10.94 5.36
CA ILE A 57 24.63 12.40 5.34
C ILE A 57 26.06 12.93 5.31
N GLN A 58 26.41 13.70 4.28
CA GLN A 58 27.78 14.17 4.07
C GLN A 58 27.84 15.66 3.80
N ARG A 59 28.85 16.33 4.37
CA ARG A 59 29.21 17.72 4.08
C ARG A 59 30.73 17.84 4.03
N GLY A 60 31.28 18.11 2.86
CA GLY A 60 32.73 18.08 2.65
C GLY A 60 33.32 16.74 3.10
N ASN A 61 34.25 16.78 4.05
CA ASN A 61 34.89 15.59 4.63
C ASN A 61 34.15 15.00 5.84
N GLN A 62 33.07 15.65 6.33
CA GLN A 62 32.26 15.15 7.44
C GLN A 62 31.20 14.19 6.90
N ARG A 63 31.14 12.98 7.46
CA ARG A 63 30.16 11.95 7.09
C ARG A 63 29.51 11.37 8.34
N LEU A 64 28.18 11.36 8.35
CA LEU A 64 27.35 10.64 9.29
C LEU A 64 26.69 9.48 8.55
N THR A 65 26.95 8.26 9.00
CA THR A 65 26.24 7.06 8.54
C THR A 65 25.33 6.58 9.65
N VAL A 66 24.05 6.43 9.33
CA VAL A 66 23.03 5.83 10.20
C VAL A 66 22.51 4.59 9.53
N SER A 67 22.56 3.45 10.21
CA SER A 67 21.92 2.22 9.76
C SER A 67 20.87 1.80 10.77
N SER A 68 19.79 1.21 10.28
CA SER A 68 18.73 0.71 11.14
C SER A 68 18.13 -0.58 10.60
N SER A 69 17.68 -1.43 11.51
CA SER A 69 16.92 -2.64 11.25
C SER A 69 15.73 -2.65 12.21
N SER A 70 14.53 -2.74 11.67
CA SER A 70 13.28 -2.76 12.43
C SER A 70 12.49 -4.00 12.10
N ASN A 71 11.94 -4.66 13.12
CA ASN A 71 10.91 -5.68 12.99
C ASN A 71 9.67 -5.19 13.72
N ILE A 72 8.59 -4.92 13.00
CA ILE A 72 7.38 -4.29 13.52
C ILE A 72 6.20 -5.21 13.26
N THR A 73 5.43 -5.52 14.29
CA THR A 73 4.16 -6.24 14.15
C THR A 73 3.01 -5.26 14.34
N ARG A 74 2.10 -5.23 13.36
CA ARG A 74 0.87 -4.44 13.38
C ARG A 74 -0.33 -5.34 13.35
N LEU A 75 -1.31 -5.04 14.19
CA LEU A 75 -2.63 -5.66 14.19
C LEU A 75 -3.62 -4.70 13.55
N TYR A 76 -4.36 -5.17 12.56
CA TYR A 76 -5.50 -4.50 11.96
C TYR A 76 -6.75 -5.25 12.39
N LYS A 77 -7.60 -4.61 13.19
CA LYS A 77 -8.83 -5.21 13.71
C LYS A 77 -10.04 -4.50 13.14
N VAL A 78 -10.89 -5.21 12.42
CA VAL A 78 -12.15 -4.66 11.90
C VAL A 78 -13.15 -4.56 13.04
N THR A 79 -13.51 -3.33 13.41
CA THR A 79 -14.43 -3.05 14.53
C THR A 79 -15.88 -2.96 14.07
N GLU A 80 -16.12 -2.45 12.86
CA GLU A 80 -17.45 -2.23 12.31
C GLU A 80 -17.40 -2.25 10.78
N VAL A 81 -18.49 -2.67 10.13
CA VAL A 81 -18.64 -2.62 8.67
C VAL A 81 -20.03 -2.08 8.35
N ASP A 82 -20.08 -0.89 7.75
CA ASP A 82 -21.31 -0.29 7.19
C ASP A 82 -21.19 -0.13 5.65
N THR A 83 -21.29 1.10 5.15
CA THR A 83 -20.76 1.59 3.88
C THR A 83 -19.23 1.51 3.76
N ALA A 84 -18.50 1.54 4.87
CA ALA A 84 -17.06 1.42 4.98
C ALA A 84 -16.68 0.53 6.17
N ALA A 85 -15.54 -0.14 6.06
CA ALA A 85 -14.97 -0.92 7.14
C ALA A 85 -14.15 -0.01 8.05
N LYS A 86 -14.51 0.05 9.33
CA LYS A 86 -13.76 0.75 10.38
C LYS A 86 -12.78 -0.23 11.02
N MET A 87 -11.54 0.19 11.18
CA MET A 87 -10.45 -0.64 11.66
C MET A 87 -9.63 0.10 12.70
N ASP A 88 -9.22 -0.63 13.74
CA ASP A 88 -8.19 -0.19 14.66
C ASP A 88 -6.85 -0.77 14.19
N VAL A 89 -5.89 0.10 13.89
CA VAL A 89 -4.52 -0.28 13.50
C VAL A 89 -3.58 -0.02 14.66
N THR A 90 -2.95 -1.06 15.17
CA THR A 90 -2.14 -0.98 16.40
C THR A 90 -0.78 -1.63 16.19
N ILE A 91 0.30 -0.97 16.59
CA ILE A 91 1.62 -1.62 16.67
C ILE A 91 1.68 -2.41 17.99
N THR A 92 1.77 -3.74 17.89
CA THR A 92 1.73 -4.64 19.05
C THR A 92 3.12 -5.07 19.49
N LYS A 93 4.07 -5.19 18.55
CA LYS A 93 5.46 -5.52 18.83
C LYS A 93 6.40 -4.70 17.96
N MET A 94 7.57 -4.41 18.53
CA MET A 94 8.58 -3.62 17.87
C MET A 94 9.98 -3.97 18.41
N ASP A 95 10.87 -4.35 17.50
CA ASP A 95 12.31 -4.50 17.74
C ASP A 95 13.05 -3.58 16.77
N ASN A 96 13.88 -2.66 17.27
CA ASN A 96 14.68 -1.76 16.46
C ASN A 96 16.13 -1.74 16.91
N ILE A 97 17.01 -1.89 15.94
CA ILE A 97 18.44 -1.65 16.09
C ILE A 97 18.78 -0.42 15.26
N ILE A 98 19.41 0.58 15.87
CA ILE A 98 19.89 1.80 15.22
C ILE A 98 21.38 1.92 15.53
N SER A 99 22.21 2.05 14.51
CA SER A 99 23.63 2.33 14.65
C SER A 99 23.99 3.66 14.00
N ALA A 100 24.62 4.54 14.78
CA ALA A 100 25.10 5.84 14.34
C ALA A 100 26.35 6.21 15.13
N LEU A 101 27.36 6.81 14.47
CA LEU A 101 28.60 7.28 15.11
C LEU A 101 29.31 6.22 15.98
N GLY A 102 29.23 4.94 15.58
CA GLY A 102 29.82 3.82 16.34
C GLY A 102 29.04 3.42 17.60
N GLN A 103 27.92 4.07 17.90
CA GLN A 103 27.01 3.68 18.98
C GLN A 103 25.89 2.80 18.43
N LEU A 104 25.43 1.87 19.26
CA LEU A 104 24.32 0.98 18.98
C LEU A 104 23.20 1.26 19.98
N LEU A 105 22.01 1.57 19.46
CA LEU A 105 20.77 1.62 20.24
C LEU A 105 19.92 0.42 19.85
N HIS A 106 19.54 -0.37 20.84
CA HIS A 106 18.57 -1.45 20.67
C HIS A 106 17.32 -1.11 21.48
N TYR A 107 16.15 -1.22 20.85
CA TYR A 107 14.85 -1.12 21.48
C TYR A 107 14.07 -2.40 21.22
N ASP A 108 13.57 -3.04 22.27
CA ASP A 108 12.76 -4.25 22.20
C ASP A 108 11.54 -4.06 23.09
N SER A 109 10.36 -4.03 22.47
CA SER A 109 9.08 -3.82 23.15
C SER A 109 8.81 -4.83 24.26
N GLU A 110 9.39 -6.04 24.17
CA GLU A 110 9.16 -7.12 25.14
C GLU A 110 10.11 -7.03 26.35
N LYS A 111 11.20 -6.24 26.26
CA LYS A 111 12.18 -6.05 27.33
C LYS A 111 11.97 -4.79 28.17
N GLY A 112 10.95 -3.99 27.85
CA GLY A 112 10.64 -2.74 28.53
C GLY A 112 11.37 -1.53 27.94
N VAL A 113 11.02 -0.33 28.41
CA VAL A 113 11.55 0.95 27.92
C VAL A 113 12.58 1.50 28.90
N ASP A 114 13.80 1.78 28.45
CA ASP A 114 14.77 2.55 29.23
C ASP A 114 14.24 3.97 29.46
N SER A 115 13.98 4.30 30.73
CA SER A 115 13.44 5.59 31.14
C SER A 115 14.45 6.74 31.03
N THR A 116 15.70 6.48 30.65
CA THR A 116 16.72 7.51 30.38
C THR A 116 16.86 7.81 28.88
N SER A 117 16.56 6.84 28.01
CA SER A 117 16.67 6.99 26.56
C SER A 117 15.44 7.67 25.95
N LYS A 118 15.60 8.91 25.45
CA LYS A 118 14.54 9.63 24.74
C LYS A 118 14.04 8.88 23.49
N ILE A 119 14.94 8.20 22.79
CA ILE A 119 14.62 7.42 21.59
C ILE A 119 13.74 6.22 21.97
N GLN A 120 14.12 5.44 22.99
CA GLN A 120 13.31 4.29 23.40
C GLN A 120 11.95 4.72 23.95
N LYS A 121 11.86 5.85 24.67
CA LYS A 121 10.57 6.42 25.09
C LYS A 121 9.68 6.78 23.90
N SER A 122 10.25 7.41 22.88
CA SER A 122 9.51 7.79 21.67
C SER A 122 8.98 6.55 20.94
N LEU A 123 9.82 5.53 20.75
CA LEU A 123 9.43 4.24 20.15
C LEU A 123 8.36 3.51 20.97
N GLY A 124 8.54 3.43 22.30
CA GLY A 124 7.57 2.81 23.19
C GLY A 124 6.24 3.54 23.24
N SER A 125 6.22 4.85 22.97
CA SER A 125 4.98 5.62 22.91
C SER A 125 4.10 5.27 21.71
N MET A 126 4.60 4.55 20.70
CA MET A 126 3.80 4.04 19.57
C MET A 126 3.06 2.74 19.88
N LEU A 127 3.52 1.99 20.88
CA LEU A 127 3.00 0.65 21.15
C LEU A 127 1.58 0.72 21.72
N ASN A 128 0.74 -0.20 21.26
CA ASN A 128 -0.61 -0.40 21.76
C ASN A 128 -1.52 0.85 21.70
N LYS A 129 -1.17 1.82 20.84
CA LYS A 129 -2.01 2.97 20.53
C LYS A 129 -2.76 2.75 19.22
N PRO A 130 -4.09 2.54 19.26
CA PRO A 130 -4.85 2.30 18.06
C PRO A 130 -5.01 3.59 17.25
N VAL A 131 -4.77 3.49 15.95
CA VAL A 131 -5.18 4.48 14.95
C VAL A 131 -6.47 3.98 14.32
N LYS A 132 -7.51 4.81 14.35
CA LYS A 132 -8.80 4.45 13.75
C LYS A 132 -8.79 4.84 12.28
N VAL A 133 -9.09 3.90 11.40
CA VAL A 133 -9.11 4.12 9.95
C VAL A 133 -10.41 3.57 9.40
N SER A 134 -11.04 4.32 8.49
CA SER A 134 -12.20 3.84 7.74
C SER A 134 -11.84 3.66 6.27
N VAL A 135 -12.19 2.51 5.70
CA VAL A 135 -11.82 2.09 4.35
C VAL A 135 -13.07 1.67 3.59
N ASN A 136 -13.30 2.26 2.41
CA ASN A 136 -14.44 1.89 1.59
C ASN A 136 -14.22 0.54 0.86
N LYS A 137 -15.26 0.05 0.18
CA LYS A 137 -15.23 -1.20 -0.60
C LYS A 137 -14.15 -1.28 -1.69
N ASN A 138 -13.58 -0.14 -2.11
CA ASN A 138 -12.52 -0.05 -3.12
C ASN A 138 -11.12 -0.03 -2.48
N GLY A 139 -11.02 -0.14 -1.15
CA GLY A 139 -9.77 -0.05 -0.42
C GLY A 139 -9.23 1.37 -0.29
N LYS A 140 -10.04 2.41 -0.52
CA LYS A 140 -9.62 3.81 -0.28
C LYS A 140 -9.95 4.23 1.14
N ILE A 141 -9.03 4.96 1.76
CA ILE A 141 -9.22 5.55 3.08
C ILE A 141 -10.23 6.69 2.95
N VAL A 142 -11.30 6.65 3.75
CA VAL A 142 -12.35 7.68 3.79
C VAL A 142 -12.26 8.56 5.03
N SER A 143 -11.69 8.04 6.12
CA SER A 143 -11.35 8.82 7.31
C SER A 143 -10.23 8.15 8.10
N SER A 144 -9.52 8.94 8.90
CA SER A 144 -8.43 8.51 9.76
C SER A 144 -8.37 9.40 11.00
N ASP A 145 -8.23 8.80 12.17
CA ASP A 145 -7.91 9.50 13.42
C ASP A 145 -6.49 9.10 13.85
N GLU A 146 -5.53 9.94 13.45
CA GLU A 146 -4.11 9.80 13.79
C GLU A 146 -3.72 10.60 15.04
N SER A 147 -4.69 11.12 15.83
CA SER A 147 -4.40 11.92 17.03
C SER A 147 -3.46 11.21 18.01
N ALA A 148 -3.56 9.87 18.09
CA ALA A 148 -2.68 9.02 18.88
C ALA A 148 -1.21 9.01 18.43
N LEU A 149 -0.93 9.39 17.18
CA LEU A 149 0.40 9.45 16.56
C LEU A 149 0.95 10.88 16.37
N GLN A 150 0.16 11.93 16.59
CA GLN A 150 0.58 13.32 16.33
C GLN A 150 1.80 13.77 17.16
N THR A 151 2.06 13.12 18.30
CA THR A 151 3.21 13.39 19.17
C THR A 151 4.51 12.69 18.74
N ILE A 152 4.47 11.94 17.64
CA ILE A 152 5.48 10.95 17.26
C ILE A 152 6.28 11.39 16.02
N ASN A 153 6.10 12.61 15.52
CA ASN A 153 6.86 13.11 14.36
C ASN A 153 8.24 13.66 14.74
N ASP A 154 9.09 12.80 15.30
CA ASP A 154 10.47 13.16 15.66
C ASP A 154 11.45 12.62 14.61
N SER A 155 12.49 13.40 14.31
CA SER A 155 13.56 13.06 13.36
C SER A 155 14.20 11.69 13.67
N LEU A 156 14.11 11.28 14.93
CA LEU A 156 14.56 10.01 15.49
C LEU A 156 13.84 8.78 14.88
N ILE A 157 12.58 8.90 14.51
CA ILE A 157 11.80 7.80 13.91
C ILE A 157 12.15 7.63 12.43
N VAL A 158 12.47 8.74 11.77
CA VAL A 158 13.06 8.72 10.42
C VAL A 158 14.41 7.99 10.44
N PHE A 159 15.23 8.16 11.49
CA PHE A 159 16.49 7.42 11.66
C PHE A 159 16.28 5.94 12.03
N ALA A 160 15.25 5.63 12.82
CA ALA A 160 14.81 4.26 13.05
C ALA A 160 14.33 3.59 11.76
N GLY A 161 14.17 4.34 10.66
CA GLY A 161 13.71 3.85 9.38
C GLY A 161 12.21 3.67 9.33
N ILE A 162 11.55 3.48 10.47
CA ILE A 162 10.11 3.28 10.63
C ILE A 162 9.35 4.34 9.83
N GLN A 163 8.78 3.91 8.71
CA GLN A 163 7.87 4.75 7.94
C GLN A 163 6.53 4.72 8.68
N SER A 164 6.03 5.89 9.08
CA SER A 164 4.62 6.02 9.46
C SER A 164 3.80 5.59 8.24
N GLU A 165 2.81 4.73 8.46
CA GLU A 165 1.85 4.43 7.40
C GLU A 165 0.97 5.66 7.25
N PRO A 166 1.00 6.36 6.10
CA PRO A 166 0.20 7.56 5.95
C PRO A 166 -1.26 7.14 5.77
N PHE A 167 -2.13 7.40 6.75
CA PHE A 167 -3.57 7.13 6.63
C PHE A 167 -4.29 8.33 5.99
N ILE A 168 -3.76 8.81 4.87
CA ILE A 168 -4.29 10.00 4.20
C ILE A 168 -5.61 9.65 3.50
N VAL A 169 -6.65 10.45 3.75
CA VAL A 169 -7.95 10.32 3.09
C VAL A 169 -7.79 10.41 1.56
N GLY A 170 -8.44 9.49 0.84
CA GLY A 170 -8.34 9.34 -0.61
C GLY A 170 -7.21 8.42 -1.08
N ASN A 171 -6.22 8.13 -0.24
CA ASN A 171 -5.16 7.17 -0.58
C ASN A 171 -5.65 5.73 -0.49
N GLN A 172 -4.92 4.83 -1.17
CA GLN A 172 -5.14 3.39 -1.04
C GLN A 172 -4.69 2.93 0.34
N PHE A 173 -5.52 2.12 1.00
CA PHE A 173 -5.17 1.48 2.26
C PHE A 173 -4.06 0.46 2.06
N ASN A 174 -3.09 0.40 2.98
CA ASN A 174 -1.84 -0.34 2.77
C ASN A 174 -2.01 -1.85 2.56
N LEU A 175 -3.10 -2.47 3.00
CA LEU A 175 -3.39 -3.88 2.77
C LEU A 175 -4.08 -4.16 1.42
N THR A 176 -4.33 -3.11 0.63
CA THR A 176 -5.10 -3.19 -0.61
C THR A 176 -4.27 -2.67 -1.78
N PRO A 177 -4.24 -3.36 -2.92
CA PRO A 177 -3.44 -2.91 -4.05
C PRO A 177 -4.20 -1.90 -4.92
N ASN A 178 -3.44 -1.03 -5.58
CA ASN A 178 -3.95 0.08 -6.39
C ASN A 178 -4.33 -0.34 -7.83
N PHE A 179 -5.04 -1.47 -7.98
CA PHE A 179 -5.65 -1.90 -9.24
C PHE A 179 -6.75 -2.91 -8.96
N THR A 180 -7.78 -2.98 -9.79
CA THR A 180 -8.87 -3.94 -9.61
C THR A 180 -8.54 -5.27 -10.29
N VAL A 181 -8.40 -6.35 -9.52
CA VAL A 181 -8.34 -7.71 -10.08
C VAL A 181 -9.65 -7.98 -10.82
N SER A 182 -9.58 -8.08 -12.14
CA SER A 182 -10.70 -8.44 -13.00
C SER A 182 -10.34 -9.72 -13.75
N GLU A 183 -11.34 -10.45 -14.26
CA GLU A 183 -11.11 -11.65 -15.10
C GLU A 183 -10.28 -11.36 -16.36
N ARG A 184 -10.05 -10.08 -16.68
CA ARG A 184 -9.23 -9.63 -17.81
C ARG A 184 -7.77 -9.41 -17.45
N ILE A 185 -7.40 -9.57 -16.17
CA ILE A 185 -6.01 -9.46 -15.75
C ILE A 185 -5.27 -10.73 -16.16
N LYS A 186 -4.22 -10.53 -16.96
CA LYS A 186 -3.32 -11.57 -17.43
C LYS A 186 -1.87 -11.11 -17.22
N PRO A 187 -0.91 -12.05 -17.14
CA PRO A 187 0.51 -11.72 -17.14
C PRO A 187 0.86 -10.72 -18.25
N GLY A 188 1.71 -9.74 -17.92
CA GLY A 188 2.13 -8.66 -18.80
C GLY A 188 1.18 -7.46 -18.88
N TYR A 189 -0.03 -7.53 -18.32
CA TYR A 189 -0.89 -6.34 -18.20
C TYR A 189 -0.18 -5.28 -17.36
N ALA A 190 -0.11 -4.05 -17.86
CA ALA A 190 0.64 -2.96 -17.24
C ALA A 190 -0.14 -1.65 -17.27
N TRP A 191 0.08 -0.82 -16.25
CA TRP A 191 -0.50 0.52 -16.15
C TRP A 191 0.47 1.48 -15.49
N LEU A 192 0.19 2.77 -15.65
CA LEU A 192 0.93 3.87 -15.05
C LEU A 192 0.03 4.61 -14.09
N ASP A 193 0.59 4.95 -12.93
CA ASP A 193 0.00 5.88 -11.97
C ASP A 193 0.95 7.06 -11.81
N THR A 194 0.41 8.27 -11.77
CA THR A 194 1.20 9.50 -11.66
C THR A 194 0.58 10.41 -10.61
N VAL A 195 1.38 10.73 -9.60
CA VAL A 195 1.05 11.73 -8.59
C VAL A 195 1.97 12.91 -8.78
N LYS A 196 1.40 14.10 -8.98
CA LYS A 196 2.16 15.34 -9.16
C LYS A 196 1.66 16.39 -8.18
N THR A 197 2.60 17.05 -7.53
CA THR A 197 2.38 18.32 -6.82
C THR A 197 3.36 19.36 -7.37
N ASP A 198 3.30 20.60 -6.88
CA ASP A 198 4.15 21.69 -7.34
C ASP A 198 5.66 21.42 -7.17
N GLN A 199 6.02 20.55 -6.24
CA GLN A 199 7.42 20.32 -5.83
C GLN A 199 7.94 18.92 -6.14
N GLN A 200 7.05 17.99 -6.49
CA GLN A 200 7.42 16.60 -6.72
C GLN A 200 6.53 15.92 -7.76
N GLN A 201 7.12 15.00 -8.49
CA GLN A 201 6.43 14.10 -9.39
C GLN A 201 6.84 12.67 -9.09
N MET A 202 5.86 11.82 -8.79
CA MET A 202 6.03 10.38 -8.66
C MET A 202 5.35 9.70 -9.83
N ILE A 203 6.09 8.90 -10.59
CA ILE A 203 5.57 8.06 -11.66
C ILE A 203 5.80 6.62 -11.23
N THR A 204 4.72 5.83 -11.15
CA THR A 204 4.79 4.40 -10.82
C THR A 204 4.26 3.58 -11.98
N ARG A 205 5.10 2.69 -12.50
CA ARG A 205 4.70 1.67 -13.47
C ARG A 205 4.45 0.37 -12.75
N PHE A 206 3.28 -0.19 -12.94
CA PHE A 206 2.91 -1.49 -12.44
C PHE A 206 2.75 -2.48 -13.60
N TRP A 207 3.02 -3.74 -13.34
CA TRP A 207 2.67 -4.82 -14.25
C TRP A 207 2.42 -6.13 -13.50
N ILE A 208 1.59 -6.95 -14.10
CA ILE A 208 1.24 -8.27 -13.60
C ILE A 208 2.33 -9.23 -14.07
N ASP A 209 3.03 -9.82 -13.11
CA ASP A 209 4.09 -10.79 -13.38
C ASP A 209 3.49 -12.18 -13.57
N ASP A 210 2.59 -12.58 -12.66
CA ASP A 210 1.94 -13.89 -12.66
C ASP A 210 0.50 -13.81 -12.12
N VAL A 211 -0.35 -14.73 -12.58
CA VAL A 211 -1.74 -14.88 -12.14
C VAL A 211 -2.06 -16.36 -12.02
N THR A 212 -2.36 -16.81 -10.81
CA THR A 212 -2.88 -18.15 -10.52
C THR A 212 -4.32 -18.07 -10.03
N TYR A 213 -4.92 -19.21 -9.68
CA TYR A 213 -6.22 -19.22 -9.00
C TYR A 213 -6.15 -18.53 -7.64
N ASP A 214 -5.10 -18.82 -6.86
CA ASP A 214 -4.98 -18.36 -5.47
C ASP A 214 -4.41 -16.95 -5.35
N HIS A 215 -3.49 -16.55 -6.22
CA HIS A 215 -2.79 -15.28 -6.07
C HIS A 215 -2.46 -14.58 -7.39
N THR A 216 -2.26 -13.26 -7.29
CA THR A 216 -1.75 -12.41 -8.36
C THR A 216 -0.47 -11.74 -7.90
N VAL A 217 0.59 -11.86 -8.70
CA VAL A 217 1.89 -11.23 -8.43
C VAL A 217 1.98 -9.94 -9.22
N VAL A 218 2.22 -8.82 -8.53
CA VAL A 218 2.37 -7.52 -9.16
C VAL A 218 3.73 -6.94 -8.85
N LYS A 219 4.45 -6.58 -9.90
CA LYS A 219 5.70 -5.86 -9.82
C LYS A 219 5.46 -4.39 -10.10
N PHE A 220 6.29 -3.54 -9.51
CA PHE A 220 6.26 -2.12 -9.77
C PHE A 220 7.64 -1.49 -9.74
N GLN A 221 7.75 -0.40 -10.48
CA GLN A 221 8.88 0.51 -10.42
C GLN A 221 8.34 1.93 -10.30
N SER A 222 8.81 2.65 -9.30
CA SER A 222 8.46 4.04 -9.06
C SER A 222 9.69 4.93 -9.15
N LYS A 223 9.51 6.10 -9.76
CA LYS A 223 10.49 7.17 -9.81
C LYS A 223 9.86 8.41 -9.19
N LEU A 224 10.44 8.87 -8.08
CA LEU A 224 10.14 10.17 -7.47
C LEU A 224 11.21 11.16 -7.93
N THR A 225 10.76 12.27 -8.50
CA THR A 225 11.61 13.42 -8.83
C THR A 225 11.12 14.61 -8.02
N SER A 226 12.00 15.24 -7.24
CA SER A 226 11.71 16.46 -6.51
C SER A 226 12.92 17.40 -6.52
N THR A 227 12.72 18.65 -6.12
CA THR A 227 13.80 19.66 -6.10
C THR A 227 15.01 19.24 -5.26
N TYR A 228 14.78 18.53 -4.16
CA TYR A 228 15.83 18.22 -3.18
C TYR A 228 16.14 16.73 -3.07
N MET A 229 15.28 15.85 -3.60
CA MET A 229 15.45 14.41 -3.44
C MET A 229 14.84 13.67 -4.62
N ASN A 230 15.64 12.79 -5.21
CA ASN A 230 15.17 11.83 -6.19
C ASN A 230 15.20 10.44 -5.58
N SER A 231 14.22 9.61 -5.91
CA SER A 231 14.16 8.23 -5.46
C SER A 231 13.78 7.31 -6.59
N ASN A 232 14.43 6.14 -6.64
CA ASN A 232 13.99 5.02 -7.44
C ASN A 232 13.61 3.88 -6.50
N THR A 233 12.41 3.37 -6.69
CA THR A 233 11.85 2.29 -5.88
C THR A 233 11.41 1.16 -6.80
N THR A 234 11.76 -0.06 -6.46
CA THR A 234 11.24 -1.28 -7.08
C THR A 234 10.55 -2.11 -6.02
N GLY A 235 9.58 -2.91 -6.41
CA GLY A 235 8.99 -3.85 -5.49
C GLY A 235 8.08 -4.85 -6.17
N THR A 236 7.73 -5.86 -5.38
CA THR A 236 6.76 -6.89 -5.71
C THR A 236 5.76 -6.95 -4.57
N TYR A 237 4.49 -7.10 -4.88
CA TYR A 237 3.52 -7.55 -3.88
C TYR A 237 2.66 -8.68 -4.43
N VAL A 238 2.30 -9.60 -3.53
CA VAL A 238 1.43 -10.73 -3.82
C VAL A 238 0.06 -10.42 -3.26
N VAL A 239 -0.94 -10.53 -4.12
CA VAL A 239 -2.35 -10.34 -3.79
C VAL A 239 -3.00 -11.71 -3.67
N ASP A 240 -3.66 -11.98 -2.55
CA ASP A 240 -4.55 -13.14 -2.45
C ASP A 240 -5.83 -12.85 -3.25
N ASN A 241 -6.12 -13.68 -4.25
CA ASN A 241 -7.25 -13.44 -5.17
C ASN A 241 -8.60 -13.63 -4.49
N TYR A 242 -8.66 -14.36 -3.38
CA TYR A 242 -9.88 -14.57 -2.62
C TYR A 242 -10.28 -13.34 -1.80
N SER A 243 -9.40 -12.85 -0.93
CA SER A 243 -9.64 -11.66 -0.11
C SER A 243 -9.42 -10.35 -0.87
N GLY A 244 -8.65 -10.40 -1.96
CA GLY A 244 -8.15 -9.24 -2.68
C GLY A 244 -7.05 -8.48 -1.93
N MET A 245 -6.57 -8.96 -0.79
CA MET A 245 -5.59 -8.25 0.04
C MET A 245 -4.15 -8.52 -0.41
N ILE A 246 -3.26 -7.56 -0.14
CA ILE A 246 -1.82 -7.78 -0.24
C ILE A 246 -1.39 -8.66 0.94
N VAL A 247 -0.92 -9.86 0.65
CA VAL A 247 -0.45 -10.82 1.66
C VAL A 247 1.04 -10.75 1.88
N GLN A 248 1.81 -10.33 0.86
CA GLN A 248 3.24 -10.14 0.98
C GLN A 248 3.70 -8.96 0.13
N ARG A 249 4.73 -8.24 0.59
CA ARG A 249 5.31 -7.11 -0.12
C ARG A 249 6.82 -7.05 0.10
N LEU A 250 7.59 -6.97 -0.98
CA LEU A 250 9.00 -6.64 -0.97
C LEU A 250 9.20 -5.30 -1.68
N VAL A 251 9.96 -4.40 -1.06
CA VAL A 251 10.30 -3.09 -1.64
C VAL A 251 11.77 -2.80 -1.43
N GLN A 252 12.41 -2.28 -2.47
CA GLN A 252 13.75 -1.70 -2.40
C GLN A 252 13.68 -0.27 -2.91
N SER A 253 14.31 0.65 -2.19
CA SER A 253 14.32 2.06 -2.55
C SER A 253 15.72 2.64 -2.36
N ILE A 254 16.17 3.42 -3.34
CA ILE A 254 17.39 4.20 -3.25
C ILE A 254 17.02 5.65 -3.53
N SER A 255 17.33 6.52 -2.58
CA SER A 255 17.06 7.95 -2.64
C SER A 255 18.38 8.71 -2.56
N ASN A 256 18.56 9.68 -3.45
CA ASN A 256 19.71 10.58 -3.46
C ASN A 256 19.21 12.02 -3.51
N GLY A 257 19.83 12.89 -2.74
CA GLY A 257 19.38 14.27 -2.65
C GLY A 257 20.31 15.16 -1.84
N TYR A 258 19.76 16.32 -1.51
CA TYR A 258 20.38 17.32 -0.68
C TYR A 258 19.40 17.73 0.42
N GLN A 259 19.91 17.96 1.62
CA GLN A 259 19.17 18.63 2.69
C GLN A 259 19.85 19.95 3.01
N VAL A 260 19.06 21.02 3.13
CA VAL A 260 19.55 22.33 3.55
C VAL A 260 19.13 22.55 4.99
N MET A 261 20.10 22.71 5.89
CA MET A 261 19.86 23.00 7.30
C MET A 261 20.77 24.13 7.74
N ASN A 262 20.22 25.20 8.30
CA ASN A 262 20.95 26.40 8.74
C ASN A 262 21.88 26.95 7.63
N SER A 263 21.36 27.07 6.40
CA SER A 263 22.10 27.51 5.22
C SER A 263 23.27 26.61 4.79
N LEU A 264 23.39 25.42 5.37
CA LEU A 264 24.40 24.42 5.00
C LEU A 264 23.76 23.32 4.16
N VAL A 265 24.44 22.91 3.10
CA VAL A 265 24.01 21.84 2.21
C VAL A 265 24.67 20.53 2.63
N TYR A 266 23.84 19.50 2.81
CA TYR A 266 24.25 18.13 3.08
C TYR A 266 23.82 17.24 1.93
N VAL A 267 24.74 16.44 1.40
CA VAL A 267 24.39 15.37 0.47
C VAL A 267 23.79 14.23 1.26
N THR A 268 22.65 13.71 0.81
CA THR A 268 21.97 12.59 1.45
C THR A 268 21.81 11.45 0.46
N ASN A 269 22.20 10.25 0.88
CA ASN A 269 21.90 9.00 0.19
C ASN A 269 21.23 8.07 1.19
N ARG A 270 20.09 7.50 0.81
CA ARG A 270 19.34 6.55 1.62
C ARG A 270 19.00 5.31 0.81
N SER A 271 19.32 4.14 1.34
CA SER A 271 18.84 2.85 0.84
C SER A 271 17.87 2.23 1.83
N ILE A 272 16.77 1.68 1.34
CA ILE A 272 15.75 1.01 2.13
C ILE A 272 15.44 -0.34 1.51
N SER A 273 15.31 -1.37 2.34
CA SER A 273 14.71 -2.65 1.99
C SER A 273 13.60 -2.95 2.98
N LEU A 274 12.40 -3.22 2.48
CA LEU A 274 11.21 -3.56 3.24
C LEU A 274 10.71 -4.93 2.80
N SER A 275 10.42 -5.78 3.78
CA SER A 275 9.68 -7.03 3.61
C SER A 275 8.48 -7.00 4.52
N GLU A 276 7.30 -7.23 3.97
CA GLU A 276 6.05 -7.34 4.73
C GLU A 276 5.39 -8.68 4.43
N GLU A 277 4.83 -9.27 5.48
CA GLU A 277 3.98 -10.44 5.41
C GLU A 277 2.73 -10.18 6.24
N VAL A 278 1.57 -10.53 5.69
CA VAL A 278 0.28 -10.40 6.35
C VAL A 278 -0.27 -11.80 6.60
N ALA A 279 -0.32 -12.17 7.87
CA ALA A 279 -1.00 -13.38 8.31
C ALA A 279 -2.48 -13.07 8.54
N LEU A 280 -3.35 -13.78 7.84
CA LEU A 280 -4.74 -13.91 8.19
C LEU A 280 -4.80 -14.76 9.46
N ARG A 281 -5.06 -14.15 10.64
CA ARG A 281 -5.40 -14.95 11.82
C ARG A 281 -6.73 -15.67 11.51
N PRO A 282 -6.84 -16.97 11.82
CA PRO A 282 -7.28 -17.94 10.84
C PRO A 282 -8.79 -17.87 10.55
N VAL A 283 -9.11 -17.67 9.27
CA VAL A 283 -10.04 -18.57 8.58
C VAL A 283 -9.24 -19.84 8.25
N LYS A 284 -9.60 -20.99 8.82
CA LYS A 284 -8.84 -22.26 8.69
C LYS A 284 -8.48 -22.59 7.23
N GLY A 285 -7.21 -22.91 6.95
CA GLY A 285 -6.82 -23.80 5.84
C GLY A 285 -5.98 -23.23 4.68
N ARG A 286 -5.57 -21.96 4.67
CA ARG A 286 -4.70 -21.40 3.61
C ARG A 286 -3.43 -20.78 4.22
N GLY A 287 -2.27 -21.31 3.86
CA GLY A 287 -0.97 -20.69 4.16
C GLY A 287 -0.52 -19.76 3.02
N PRO A 288 0.24 -18.70 3.31
CA PRO A 288 0.69 -17.73 2.30
C PRO A 288 1.65 -18.37 1.27
N THR A 289 1.64 -17.84 0.04
CA THR A 289 2.64 -18.14 -1.00
C THR A 289 3.90 -17.31 -0.71
N PRO A 290 5.09 -17.91 -0.51
CA PRO A 290 6.31 -17.15 -0.23
C PRO A 290 6.86 -16.39 -1.45
N ILE A 291 7.22 -15.12 -1.26
CA ILE A 291 8.09 -14.35 -2.17
C ILE A 291 9.55 -14.59 -1.76
N ASP A 292 10.42 -14.87 -2.72
CA ASP A 292 11.85 -15.02 -2.51
C ASP A 292 12.57 -13.66 -2.36
N PRO A 293 13.74 -13.62 -1.70
CA PRO A 293 14.52 -12.40 -1.49
C PRO A 293 14.92 -11.65 -2.78
N ASP A 294 14.91 -12.34 -3.92
CA ASP A 294 15.19 -11.77 -5.25
C ASP A 294 13.95 -11.14 -5.91
N MET A 295 12.85 -11.01 -5.17
CA MET A 295 11.56 -10.47 -5.62
C MET A 295 10.86 -11.36 -6.66
N THR A 296 11.25 -12.62 -6.78
CA THR A 296 10.52 -13.66 -7.51
C THR A 296 9.56 -14.40 -6.59
N VAL A 297 8.54 -15.04 -7.15
CA VAL A 297 7.61 -15.89 -6.39
C VAL A 297 7.93 -17.33 -6.73
N LYS A 298 8.12 -18.17 -5.70
CA LYS A 298 8.25 -19.61 -5.94
C LYS A 298 6.88 -20.17 -6.28
N ALA A 299 6.74 -20.72 -7.49
CA ALA A 299 5.66 -21.64 -7.78
C ALA A 299 5.78 -22.82 -6.80
N LYS A 300 4.69 -23.13 -6.08
CA LYS A 300 4.56 -24.40 -5.37
C LYS A 300 4.22 -25.50 -6.36
#